data_AF-A0A955L1X1-F1
#
_entry.id   AF-A0A955L1X1-F1
#
_cell.length_a   1.000
_cell.length_b   1.000
_cell.length_c   1.000
_cell.angle_alpha   90.00
_cell.angle_beta   90.00
_cell.angle_gamma   90.00
#
_symmetry.space_group_name_H-M   'P 1'
#
loop_
_entity.id
_entity.type
_entity.pdbx_description
1 polymer ?
#
loop_
_entity_poly.entity_id
_entity_poly.type
_entity_poly.pdbx_seq_one_letter_code
_entity_poly.pdbx_strand_id
1 'polypeptide(L)'
;HRAWIKTGVDGRYTFYAFEPGATEQPMTKPTRHRPQHIHVTVKEEGQPAYELASFLFESDPLLTKSCKKKLTKRGLDIVLTTVTQDDILVAEKNITLEPKSTTADARVASR
;
A
#
# COMPACT_ATOMS: atom_id res chain seq x y z
N HIS A 1 -8.73 5.09 -10.31
CA HIS A 1 -7.47 5.24 -11.07
C HIS A 1 -6.60 4.00 -10.83
N ARG A 2 -5.81 3.56 -11.81
CA ARG A 2 -4.89 2.42 -11.68
C ARG A 2 -3.62 2.68 -12.49
N ALA A 3 -2.47 2.35 -11.92
CA ALA A 3 -1.17 2.49 -12.56
C ALA A 3 -0.23 1.38 -12.07
N TRP A 4 0.85 1.15 -12.83
CA TRP A 4 1.94 0.25 -12.48
C TRP A 4 3.26 0.93 -12.80
N ILE A 5 4.26 0.71 -11.96
CA ILE A 5 5.61 1.20 -12.16
C ILE A 5 6.60 0.11 -11.76
N LYS A 6 7.70 0.00 -12.51
CA LYS A 6 8.85 -0.81 -12.10
C LYS A 6 9.76 0.07 -11.26
N THR A 7 10.24 -0.45 -10.13
CA THR A 7 11.21 0.26 -9.29
C THR A 7 12.51 0.53 -10.05
N GLY A 8 13.15 1.65 -9.71
CA GLY A 8 14.49 1.98 -10.19
C GLY A 8 15.56 1.03 -9.64
N VAL A 9 16.80 1.19 -10.11
CA VAL A 9 17.96 0.41 -9.62
C VAL A 9 18.26 0.63 -8.14
N ASP A 10 17.81 1.76 -7.59
CA ASP A 10 17.90 2.14 -6.19
C ASP A 10 16.65 1.74 -5.39
N GLY A 11 15.71 1.01 -6.01
CA GLY A 11 14.46 0.58 -5.39
C GLY A 11 13.37 1.67 -5.30
N ARG A 12 13.61 2.88 -5.82
CA ARG A 12 12.64 3.99 -5.72
C ARG A 12 11.52 3.88 -6.75
N TYR A 13 10.36 4.44 -6.39
CA TYR A 13 9.20 4.61 -7.26
C TYR A 13 8.47 5.91 -6.90
N THR A 14 7.74 6.48 -7.86
CA THR A 14 6.95 7.70 -7.66
C THR A 14 5.65 7.59 -8.43
N PHE A 15 4.53 7.91 -7.77
CA PHE A 15 3.23 8.00 -8.39
C PHE A 15 2.69 9.43 -8.23
N TYR A 16 2.22 10.00 -9.33
CA TYR A 16 1.45 11.24 -9.32
C TYR A 16 -0.02 10.89 -9.50
N ALA A 17 -0.82 11.21 -8.49
CA ALA A 17 -2.24 10.92 -8.46
C ALA A 17 -2.98 12.00 -7.66
N PHE A 18 -4.30 12.04 -7.83
CA PHE A 18 -5.18 12.82 -6.97
C PHE A 18 -5.48 12.05 -5.69
N GLU A 19 -5.69 12.77 -4.58
CA GLU A 19 -6.18 12.17 -3.34
C GLU A 19 -7.55 11.52 -3.59
N PRO A 20 -7.71 10.22 -3.26
CA PRO A 20 -8.94 9.52 -3.56
C PRO A 20 -10.10 10.01 -2.70
N GLY A 21 -11.32 9.99 -3.25
CA GLY A 21 -12.52 10.16 -2.44
C GLY A 21 -12.74 9.01 -1.47
N ALA A 22 -13.42 9.26 -0.35
CA ALA A 22 -13.85 8.20 0.56
C ALA A 22 -14.79 7.25 -0.20
N THR A 23 -14.62 5.94 -0.01
CA THR A 23 -15.47 4.96 -0.69
C THR A 23 -16.75 4.76 0.10
N GLU A 24 -17.88 5.03 -0.56
CA GLU A 24 -19.19 4.65 -0.06
C GLU A 24 -19.45 3.20 -0.46
N GLN A 25 -19.66 2.32 0.52
CA GLN A 25 -20.18 0.99 0.20
C GLN A 25 -21.65 1.09 -0.23
N PRO A 26 -22.13 0.27 -1.19
CA PRO A 26 -23.50 0.37 -1.71
C PRO A 26 -24.56 0.27 -0.62
N MET A 27 -25.69 0.94 -0.88
CA MET A 27 -26.83 1.26 -0.01
C MET A 27 -27.55 0.07 0.63
N THR A 28 -26.88 -0.74 1.44
CA THR A 28 -27.55 -1.55 2.46
C THR A 28 -27.41 -0.81 3.78
N LYS A 29 -28.51 -0.20 4.25
CA LYS A 29 -28.49 0.52 5.53
C LYS A 29 -28.00 -0.42 6.65
N PRO A 30 -27.03 0.01 7.48
CA PRO A 30 -26.39 1.32 7.56
C PRO A 30 -25.21 1.51 6.60
N THR A 31 -25.13 2.67 5.93
CA THR A 31 -24.00 3.08 5.08
C THR A 31 -22.71 3.07 5.88
N ARG A 32 -21.72 2.29 5.43
CA ARG A 32 -20.38 2.28 6.00
C ARG A 32 -19.44 3.05 5.08
N HIS A 33 -18.98 4.21 5.55
CA HIS A 33 -17.89 4.93 4.90
C HIS A 33 -16.58 4.25 5.28
N ARG A 34 -15.76 3.94 4.28
CA ARG A 34 -14.37 3.53 4.51
C ARG A 34 -13.46 4.74 4.37
N PRO A 35 -12.38 4.80 5.16
CA PRO A 35 -11.34 5.80 4.95
C PRO A 35 -10.84 5.75 3.50
N GLN A 36 -10.47 6.91 2.97
CA GLN A 36 -9.66 7.09 1.78
C GLN A 36 -8.44 6.16 1.85
N HIS A 37 -8.21 5.44 0.76
CA HIS A 37 -7.13 4.47 0.73
C HIS A 37 -6.58 4.26 -0.68
N ILE A 38 -5.33 3.81 -0.73
CA ILE A 38 -4.66 3.37 -1.95
C ILE A 38 -4.44 1.86 -1.87
N HIS A 39 -4.96 1.13 -2.85
CA HIS A 39 -4.66 -0.29 -3.00
C HIS A 39 -3.25 -0.50 -3.54
N VAL A 40 -2.51 -1.42 -2.91
CA VAL A 40 -1.10 -1.69 -3.22
C VAL A 40 -0.96 -3.14 -3.65
N THR A 41 -0.34 -3.35 -4.81
CA THR A 41 0.01 -4.67 -5.32
C THR A 41 1.49 -4.68 -5.65
N VAL A 42 2.21 -5.66 -5.15
CA VAL A 42 3.65 -5.85 -5.41
C VAL A 42 3.84 -7.09 -6.27
N LYS A 43 4.79 -7.01 -7.21
CA LYS A 43 5.23 -8.15 -8.01
C LYS A 43 6.76 -8.20 -7.98
N GLU A 44 7.28 -9.19 -7.28
CA GLU A 44 8.72 -9.49 -7.26
C GLU A 44 9.12 -10.30 -8.49
N GLU A 45 10.42 -10.26 -8.83
CA GLU A 45 10.95 -11.08 -9.91
C GLU A 45 10.79 -12.57 -9.59
N GLY A 46 10.30 -13.35 -10.57
CA GLY A 46 10.04 -14.78 -10.39
C GLY A 46 8.84 -15.12 -9.48
N GLN A 47 8.05 -14.15 -9.03
CA GLN A 47 6.89 -14.37 -8.17
C GLN A 47 5.59 -13.84 -8.79
N PRO A 48 4.44 -14.46 -8.48
CA PRO A 48 3.15 -13.87 -8.81
C PRO A 48 2.93 -12.57 -8.03
N ALA A 49 2.11 -11.68 -8.59
CA ALA A 49 1.73 -10.44 -7.90
C ALA A 49 0.86 -10.74 -6.68
N TYR A 50 1.03 -9.98 -5.60
CA TYR A 50 0.26 -10.11 -4.37
C TYR A 50 -0.12 -8.75 -3.80
N GLU A 51 -1.24 -8.70 -3.07
CA GLU A 51 -1.74 -7.50 -2.44
C GLU A 51 -1.06 -7.25 -1.10
N LEU A 52 -0.70 -5.99 -0.86
CA LEU A 52 -0.32 -5.51 0.46
C LEU A 52 -1.51 -4.83 1.13
N ALA A 53 -1.35 -4.55 2.43
CA ALA A 53 -2.30 -3.72 3.15
C ALA A 53 -2.41 -2.35 2.47
N SER A 54 -3.65 -1.89 2.25
CA SER A 54 -3.90 -0.61 1.59
C SER A 54 -3.41 0.55 2.45
N PHE A 55 -2.83 1.55 1.81
CA PHE A 55 -2.39 2.75 2.51
C PHE A 55 -3.57 3.64 2.86
N LEU A 56 -3.56 4.23 4.05
CA LEU A 56 -4.61 5.11 4.59
C LEU A 56 -4.06 6.52 4.75
N PHE A 57 -4.91 7.55 4.73
CA PHE A 57 -4.48 8.94 4.91
C PHE A 57 -4.66 9.40 6.36
N GLU A 58 -3.64 10.07 6.91
CA GLU A 58 -3.68 10.63 8.26
C GLU A 58 -4.77 11.71 8.41
N SER A 59 -5.00 12.49 7.37
CA SER A 59 -5.99 13.58 7.27
C SER A 59 -7.45 13.09 7.28
N ASP A 60 -7.69 11.79 7.09
CA ASP A 60 -9.03 11.26 6.94
C ASP A 60 -9.82 11.27 8.27
N PRO A 61 -11.01 11.90 8.34
CA PRO A 61 -11.81 11.97 9.56
C PRO A 61 -12.33 10.61 10.05
N LEU A 62 -12.45 9.62 9.17
CA LEU A 62 -12.84 8.24 9.48
C LEU A 62 -11.68 7.45 10.11
N LEU A 63 -10.44 7.93 9.99
CA LEU A 63 -9.27 7.33 10.63
C LEU A 63 -9.14 7.76 12.10
N THR A 64 -10.02 7.22 12.93
CA THR A 64 -10.06 7.52 14.37
C THR A 64 -8.77 7.12 15.11
N LYS A 65 -8.51 7.76 16.26
CA LYS A 65 -7.39 7.42 17.15
C LYS A 65 -7.38 5.94 17.57
N SER A 66 -8.56 5.35 17.78
CA SER A 66 -8.69 3.93 18.13
C SER A 66 -8.27 3.01 16.99
N CYS A 67 -8.58 3.38 15.74
CA CYS A 67 -8.11 2.69 14.55
C CYS A 67 -6.58 2.77 14.43
N LYS A 68 -6.01 3.98 14.54
CA LYS A 68 -4.54 4.18 14.53
C LYS A 68 -3.85 3.31 15.59
N LYS A 69 -4.35 3.31 16.84
CA LYS A 69 -3.81 2.47 17.93
C LYS A 69 -3.87 0.96 17.61
N LYS A 70 -4.93 0.49 16.95
CA LYS A 70 -5.03 -0.91 16.51
C LYS A 70 -4.03 -1.26 15.42
N LEU A 71 -3.77 -0.35 14.49
CA LEU A 71 -2.75 -0.53 13.44
C LEU A 71 -1.35 -0.63 14.06
N THR A 72 -1.00 0.29 14.96
CA THR A 72 0.28 0.25 15.69
C THR A 72 0.43 -1.04 16.50
N LYS A 73 -0.62 -1.49 17.20
CA LYS A 73 -0.60 -2.75 17.96
C LYS A 73 -0.36 -3.98 17.07
N ARG A 74 -0.75 -3.91 15.79
CA ARG A 74 -0.52 -4.97 14.80
C ARG A 74 0.82 -4.84 14.08
N GLY A 75 1.62 -3.83 14.39
CA GLY A 75 2.86 -3.52 13.66
C GLY A 75 2.62 -3.09 12.22
N LEU A 76 1.41 -2.62 11.87
CA LEU A 76 1.08 -2.18 10.52
C LEU A 76 1.44 -0.72 10.34
N ASP A 77 2.48 -0.46 9.55
CA ASP A 77 2.84 0.87 9.11
C ASP A 77 2.22 1.19 7.75
N ILE A 78 0.94 1.59 7.74
CA ILE A 78 0.17 1.81 6.50
C ILE A 78 -0.49 3.20 6.42
N VAL A 79 -0.26 4.06 7.41
CA VAL A 79 -0.79 5.42 7.42
C VAL A 79 0.20 6.34 6.70
N LEU A 80 -0.30 7.13 5.76
CA LEU A 80 0.43 8.14 5.02
C LEU A 80 0.24 9.48 5.70
N THR A 81 1.35 10.10 6.08
CA THR A 81 1.40 11.51 6.46
C THR A 81 1.79 12.30 5.20
N THR A 82 0.92 13.22 4.79
CA THR A 82 1.16 14.09 3.65
C THR A 82 1.70 15.45 4.11
N VAL A 83 2.61 16.01 3.34
CA VAL A 83 3.10 17.39 3.50
C VAL A 83 2.83 18.16 2.22
N THR A 84 2.39 19.41 2.34
CA THR A 84 2.22 20.29 1.18
C THR A 84 3.58 20.83 0.74
N GLN A 85 3.92 20.63 -0.52
CA GLN A 85 5.11 21.17 -1.16
C GLN A 85 4.71 21.67 -2.55
N ASP A 86 5.01 22.93 -2.89
CA ASP A 86 4.77 23.51 -4.22
C ASP A 86 3.34 23.22 -4.76
N ASP A 87 2.34 23.42 -3.90
CA ASP A 87 0.91 23.20 -4.15
C ASP A 87 0.45 21.74 -4.36
N ILE A 88 1.35 20.76 -4.15
CA ILE A 88 1.00 19.33 -4.19
C ILE A 88 1.14 18.67 -2.80
N LEU A 89 0.35 17.64 -2.56
CA LEU A 89 0.48 16.79 -1.38
C LEU A 89 1.51 15.68 -1.67
N VAL A 90 2.54 15.60 -0.85
CA VAL A 90 3.62 14.62 -0.97
C VAL A 90 3.58 13.69 0.24
N ALA A 91 3.61 12.38 -0.01
CA ALA A 91 3.78 11.36 1.02
C ALA A 91 4.90 10.41 0.61
N GLU A 92 5.79 10.09 1.55
CA GLU A 92 6.83 9.09 1.38
C GLU A 92 6.41 7.80 2.08
N LYS A 93 6.53 6.67 1.38
CA LYS A 93 6.25 5.36 1.97
C LYS A 93 7.21 4.31 1.46
N ASN A 94 7.92 3.68 2.38
CA ASN A 94 8.81 2.57 2.10
C ASN A 94 8.05 1.24 2.25
N ILE A 95 8.33 0.30 1.35
CA ILE A 95 7.80 -1.07 1.39
C ILE A 95 8.98 -2.01 1.62
N THR A 96 9.02 -2.63 2.80
CA THR A 96 10.02 -3.65 3.11
C THR A 96 9.46 -5.02 2.76
N LEU A 97 10.17 -5.76 1.91
CA LEU A 97 9.81 -7.12 1.53
C LEU A 97 10.69 -8.09 2.33
N GLU A 98 10.06 -9.07 2.97
CA GLU A 98 10.80 -10.13 3.65
C GLU A 98 11.45 -11.04 2.61
N PRO A 99 12.73 -11.41 2.79
CA PRO A 99 13.39 -12.34 1.88
C PRO A 99 12.68 -13.69 1.95
N LYS A 100 12.06 -14.09 0.86
CA LYS A 100 11.50 -15.44 0.75
C LYS A 100 12.66 -16.42 0.56
N SER A 101 12.71 -17.45 1.40
CA SER A 101 13.67 -18.54 1.27
C SER A 101 13.60 -19.09 -0.15
N THR A 102 14.65 -18.84 -0.93
CA THR A 102 14.81 -19.38 -2.27
C THR A 102 15.01 -20.89 -2.14
N THR A 103 13.94 -21.68 -2.24
CA THR A 103 14.09 -23.10 -2.57
C THR A 103 14.51 -23.15 -4.02
N ALA A 104 15.81 -23.07 -4.25
CA ALA A 104 16.40 -23.30 -5.56
C ALA A 104 16.10 -24.73 -5.98
N ASP A 105 15.40 -24.88 -7.11
CA ASP A 105 15.28 -26.13 -7.85
C ASP A 105 16.69 -26.61 -8.27
N ALA A 106 17.32 -27.36 -7.39
CA ALA A 106 18.50 -28.17 -7.70
C ALA A 106 18.05 -29.62 -7.86
N ARG A 107 17.67 -30.00 -9.10
CA ARG A 107 17.83 -31.35 -9.66
C ARG A 107 17.52 -31.34 -11.16
N VAL A 108 18.34 -30.61 -11.91
CA VAL A 108 18.77 -31.12 -13.23
C VAL A 108 19.99 -31.98 -12.96
N ALA A 109 19.78 -33.30 -12.93
CA ALA A 109 20.85 -34.26 -13.14
C ALA A 109 20.34 -35.26 -14.17
N SER A 110 20.61 -34.93 -15.43
CA SER A 110 20.68 -35.89 -16.51
C SER A 110 21.72 -36.96 -16.19
N ARG A 111 21.30 -38.23 -16.21
CA ARG A 111 22.06 -39.39 -16.73
C ARG A 111 21.12 -40.59 -16.82
#